data_AF-A0A850LTH6-F1
#
_entry.id   AF-A0A850LTH6-F1
#
_cell.length_a   1.000
_cell.length_b   1.000
_cell.length_c   1.000
_cell.angle_alpha   90.00
_cell.angle_beta   90.00
_cell.angle_gamma   90.00
#
_symmetry.space_group_name_H-M   'P 1'
#
loop_
_entity.id
_entity.type
_entity.pdbx_description
1 polymer ?
#
loop_
_entity_poly.entity_id
_entity_poly.type
_entity_poly.pdbx_seq_one_letter_code
_entity_poly.pdbx_strand_id
1 'polypeptide(L)'
;MVLRRRVPPPKKMCPRCASPMIESEGIKSCPACHYTERSGEKPKTGIKISQEVMFKPVKEDQEPKIKIFYMVQDNMVSTDNLDSDRVCLVADKIQLKIYIWKGKYTSPGEVYRAGTAATRLKTSEKMYGAQTVMVDDGEEPNDFPDITGITGLAKTLEVQEPEPEIKEPEPEEPKKKKVEFEVASLEKDGEVKTKKAEFEVEK
;
A
#
# COMPACT_ATOMS: atom_id res chain seq x y z
N MET A 1 48.13 21.90 46.74
CA MET A 1 46.64 21.88 46.78
C MET A 1 46.12 22.03 45.35
N VAL A 2 45.45 21.03 44.79
CA VAL A 2 44.89 21.07 43.42
C VAL A 2 43.44 21.52 43.51
N LEU A 3 43.14 22.73 43.03
CA LEU A 3 41.77 23.26 42.95
C LEU A 3 41.02 22.48 41.85
N ARG A 4 40.17 21.53 42.25
CA ARG A 4 39.25 20.86 41.33
C ARG A 4 38.22 21.90 40.84
N ARG A 5 38.24 22.20 39.55
CA ARG A 5 37.21 23.04 38.91
C ARG A 5 35.87 22.31 39.00
N ARG A 6 34.86 22.93 39.60
CA ARG A 6 33.49 22.40 39.60
C ARG A 6 32.97 22.43 38.17
N VAL A 7 32.59 21.27 37.64
CA VAL A 7 31.90 21.19 36.35
C VAL A 7 30.48 21.72 36.56
N PRO A 8 30.03 22.75 35.82
CA PRO A 8 28.67 23.22 35.91
C PRO A 8 27.69 22.12 35.47
N PRO A 9 26.48 22.06 36.05
CA PRO A 9 25.49 21.06 35.68
C PRO A 9 25.10 21.19 34.19
N PRO A 10 24.75 20.07 33.52
CA PRO A 10 24.34 20.09 32.13
C PRO A 10 23.10 20.98 31.95
N LYS A 11 23.20 21.96 31.05
CA LYS A 11 22.07 22.82 30.68
C LYS A 11 21.01 21.97 29.97
N LYS A 12 19.74 22.14 30.35
CA LYS A 12 18.61 21.47 29.68
C LYS A 12 18.44 22.06 28.28
N MET A 13 18.53 21.20 27.26
CA MET A 13 18.36 21.56 25.85
C MET A 13 16.93 21.29 25.39
N CYS A 14 16.43 22.09 24.45
CA CYS A 14 15.10 21.92 23.86
C CYS A 14 15.02 20.60 23.06
N PRO A 15 13.97 19.77 23.24
CA PRO A 15 13.83 18.50 22.52
C PRO A 15 13.54 18.66 21.02
N ARG A 16 13.07 19.84 20.59
CA ARG A 16 12.73 20.10 19.18
C ARG A 16 13.92 20.58 18.34
N CYS A 17 14.80 21.39 18.92
CA CYS A 17 15.84 22.11 18.17
C CYS A 17 17.21 22.17 18.88
N ALA A 18 17.39 21.46 19.99
CA ALA A 18 18.63 21.43 20.78
C ALA A 18 19.13 22.79 21.33
N SER A 19 18.34 23.86 21.20
CA SER A 19 18.68 25.17 21.74
C SER A 19 18.59 25.19 23.28
N PRO A 20 19.46 25.96 23.98
CA PRO A 20 19.39 26.08 25.43
C PRO A 20 18.05 26.72 25.85
N MET A 21 17.39 26.10 26.84
CA MET A 21 16.12 26.60 27.35
C MET A 21 16.32 27.72 28.38
N ILE A 22 15.41 28.69 28.38
CA ILE A 22 15.34 29.77 29.37
C ILE A 22 14.25 29.42 30.38
N GLU A 23 14.55 29.53 31.67
CA GLU A 23 13.60 29.25 32.75
C GLU A 23 13.13 30.58 33.38
N SER A 24 11.84 30.84 33.29
CA SER A 24 11.17 32.01 33.87
C SER A 24 9.90 31.55 34.57
N GLU A 25 9.74 31.88 35.86
CA GLU A 25 8.52 31.59 36.64
C GLU A 25 8.09 30.10 36.64
N GLY A 26 9.05 29.16 36.55
CA GLY A 26 8.76 27.72 36.51
C GLY A 26 8.32 27.19 35.13
N ILE A 27 8.34 28.04 34.11
CA ILE A 27 8.11 27.67 32.71
C ILE A 27 9.47 27.68 32.01
N LYS A 28 9.83 26.55 31.39
CA LYS A 28 10.99 26.51 30.48
C LYS A 28 10.52 26.80 29.08
N SER A 29 11.08 27.81 28.43
CA SER A 29 10.76 28.19 27.06
C SER A 29 12.00 28.13 26.16
N CYS A 30 11.80 27.72 24.92
CA CYS A 30 12.83 27.72 23.89
C CYS A 30 12.69 28.97 23.01
N PRO A 31 13.69 29.87 22.96
CA PRO A 31 13.60 31.08 22.15
C PRO A 31 13.59 30.81 20.63
N ALA A 32 14.16 29.68 20.18
CA ALA A 32 14.26 29.38 18.75
C ALA A 32 12.98 28.82 18.12
N CYS A 33 12.19 28.02 18.85
CA CYS A 33 11.01 27.34 18.31
C CYS A 33 9.73 27.54 19.14
N HIS A 34 9.80 28.39 20.17
CA HIS A 34 8.71 28.68 21.10
C HIS A 34 8.13 27.45 21.84
N TYR A 35 8.87 26.35 21.90
CA TYR A 35 8.50 25.19 22.72
C TYR A 35 8.50 25.56 24.21
N THR A 36 7.42 25.22 24.92
CA THR A 36 7.26 25.48 26.35
C THR A 36 7.07 24.18 27.14
N GLU A 37 7.74 24.06 28.28
CA GLU A 37 7.63 22.94 29.21
C GLU A 37 7.32 23.49 30.61
N ARG A 38 6.14 23.15 31.16
CA ARG A 38 5.77 23.50 32.55
C ARG A 38 6.39 22.49 33.51
N SER A 39 7.32 22.96 34.34
CA SER A 39 8.01 22.12 35.33
C SER A 39 7.10 21.89 36.55
N GLY A 40 6.11 21.00 36.47
CA GLY A 40 5.30 20.66 37.66
C GLY A 40 4.01 19.88 37.42
N GLU A 41 3.43 19.93 36.22
CA GLU A 41 2.25 19.12 35.91
C GLU A 41 2.70 17.80 35.29
N LYS A 42 2.80 16.75 36.12
CA LYS A 42 2.65 15.38 35.59
C LYS A 42 1.33 15.38 34.80
N PRO A 43 1.32 15.00 33.52
CA PRO A 43 0.08 14.95 32.76
C PRO A 43 -0.89 14.03 33.51
N LYS A 44 -1.97 14.59 34.05
CA LYS A 44 -3.10 13.82 34.57
C LYS A 44 -3.85 13.24 33.37
N THR A 45 -3.21 12.38 32.59
CA THR A 45 -3.87 11.53 31.60
C THR A 45 -4.54 10.36 32.32
N GLY A 46 -5.37 10.68 33.32
CA GLY A 46 -6.40 9.77 33.79
C GLY A 46 -7.61 10.00 32.90
N ILE A 47 -7.58 9.45 31.68
CA ILE A 47 -8.80 9.33 30.89
C ILE A 47 -9.69 8.38 31.69
N LYS A 48 -10.63 8.96 32.48
CA LYS A 48 -11.70 8.21 33.10
C LYS A 48 -12.64 7.76 31.98
N ILE A 49 -12.29 6.66 31.31
CA ILE A 49 -13.24 5.91 30.49
C ILE A 49 -14.22 5.29 31.47
N SER A 50 -15.32 6.01 31.72
CA SER A 50 -16.52 5.44 32.34
C SER A 50 -17.08 4.45 31.33
N GLN A 51 -16.67 3.18 31.47
CA GLN A 51 -17.03 2.09 30.57
C GLN A 51 -18.43 1.57 30.90
N GLU A 52 -19.44 2.42 30.78
CA GLU A 52 -20.85 2.00 30.70
C GLU A 52 -21.37 2.31 29.29
N VAL A 53 -20.62 1.88 28.28
CA VAL A 53 -21.15 1.83 26.93
C VAL A 53 -21.97 0.55 26.87
N MET A 54 -23.27 0.69 27.12
CA MET A 54 -24.25 -0.38 26.89
C MET A 54 -24.08 -0.86 25.44
N PHE A 55 -23.51 -2.07 25.29
CA PHE A 55 -23.58 -2.82 24.05
C PHE A 55 -25.04 -3.19 23.84
N LYS A 56 -25.78 -2.32 23.16
CA LYS A 56 -27.04 -2.73 22.56
C LYS A 56 -26.69 -3.88 21.63
N PRO A 57 -27.29 -5.07 21.79
CA PRO A 57 -27.10 -6.15 20.82
C PRO A 57 -27.53 -5.59 19.47
N VAL A 58 -26.55 -5.36 18.60
CA VAL A 58 -26.79 -4.99 17.22
C VAL A 58 -27.58 -6.15 16.67
N LYS A 59 -28.83 -5.88 16.28
CA LYS A 59 -29.62 -6.87 15.56
C LYS A 59 -28.77 -7.22 14.34
N GLU A 60 -28.37 -8.49 14.29
CA GLU A 60 -27.58 -9.08 13.24
C GLU A 60 -28.47 -9.21 12.00
N ASP A 61 -28.93 -8.07 11.49
CA ASP A 61 -29.46 -7.95 10.14
C ASP A 61 -28.32 -8.44 9.25
N GLN A 62 -28.55 -9.56 8.56
CA GLN A 62 -27.56 -10.28 7.76
C GLN A 62 -27.00 -9.36 6.68
N GLU A 63 -26.02 -8.51 7.02
CA GLU A 63 -25.25 -7.79 6.03
C GLU A 63 -24.63 -8.82 5.10
N PRO A 64 -24.69 -8.60 3.77
CA PRO A 64 -24.07 -9.51 2.82
C PRO A 64 -22.60 -9.67 3.21
N LYS A 65 -22.19 -10.92 3.41
CA LYS A 65 -20.87 -11.34 3.89
C LYS A 65 -19.74 -10.76 3.04
N ILE A 66 -20.00 -10.61 1.75
CA ILE A 66 -19.07 -10.12 0.74
C ILE A 66 -19.74 -8.94 0.02
N LYS A 67 -19.00 -7.84 -0.12
CA LYS A 67 -19.42 -6.67 -0.90
C LYS A 67 -18.45 -6.46 -2.06
N ILE A 68 -18.96 -6.23 -3.26
CA ILE A 68 -18.15 -5.99 -4.45
C ILE A 68 -18.37 -4.55 -4.88
N PHE A 69 -17.28 -3.86 -5.19
CA PHE A 69 -17.28 -2.49 -5.69
C PHE A 69 -16.49 -2.43 -6.98
N TYR A 70 -16.85 -1.54 -7.89
CA TYR A 70 -16.00 -1.16 -9.01
C TYR A 70 -15.77 0.35 -8.98
N MET A 71 -14.70 0.77 -9.66
CA MET A 71 -14.29 2.16 -9.71
C MET A 71 -14.89 2.85 -10.95
N VAL A 72 -15.55 3.99 -10.74
CA VAL A 72 -15.90 4.93 -11.81
C VAL A 72 -15.23 6.25 -11.50
N GLN A 73 -14.16 6.56 -12.20
CA GLN A 73 -13.30 7.72 -11.94
C GLN A 73 -12.68 7.65 -10.53
N ASP A 74 -13.25 8.39 -9.57
CA ASP A 74 -12.83 8.44 -8.15
C ASP A 74 -13.90 7.92 -7.18
N ASN A 75 -15.04 7.45 -7.71
CA ASN A 75 -16.17 6.96 -6.92
C ASN A 75 -16.21 5.43 -6.93
N MET A 76 -16.55 4.84 -5.78
CA MET A 76 -16.83 3.42 -5.63
C MET A 76 -18.33 3.16 -5.80
N VAL A 77 -18.68 2.26 -6.70
CA VAL A 77 -20.07 1.84 -6.95
C VAL A 77 -20.21 0.37 -6.60
N SER A 78 -21.22 0.01 -5.80
CA SER A 78 -21.50 -1.38 -5.45
C SER A 78 -22.02 -2.15 -6.67
N THR A 79 -21.57 -3.39 -6.82
CA THR A 79 -22.03 -4.32 -7.86
C THR A 79 -22.14 -5.73 -7.27
N ASP A 80 -22.82 -6.62 -7.97
CA ASP A 80 -22.87 -8.04 -7.63
C ASP A 80 -21.97 -8.88 -8.57
N ASN A 81 -21.44 -8.25 -9.64
CA ASN A 81 -20.73 -8.92 -10.73
C ASN A 81 -19.30 -8.43 -10.88
N LEU A 82 -18.40 -9.36 -11.25
CA LEU A 82 -17.06 -9.05 -11.74
C LEU A 82 -17.11 -8.81 -13.25
N ASP A 83 -16.46 -7.75 -13.71
CA ASP A 83 -16.43 -7.34 -15.12
C ASP A 83 -14.97 -7.33 -15.61
N SER A 84 -14.64 -8.21 -16.56
CA SER A 84 -13.26 -8.37 -17.10
C SER A 84 -12.71 -7.09 -17.76
N ASP A 85 -13.53 -6.10 -18.06
CA ASP A 85 -13.08 -4.81 -18.59
C ASP A 85 -12.59 -3.84 -17.50
N ARG A 86 -12.84 -4.13 -16.21
CA ARG A 86 -12.65 -3.18 -15.10
C ARG A 86 -11.91 -3.80 -13.91
N VAL A 87 -11.42 -2.93 -13.02
CA VAL A 87 -10.95 -3.36 -11.69
C VAL A 87 -12.12 -3.40 -10.73
N CYS A 88 -12.26 -4.52 -10.03
CA CYS A 88 -13.21 -4.72 -8.95
C CYS A 88 -12.49 -4.84 -7.61
N LEU A 89 -13.14 -4.37 -6.55
CA LEU A 89 -12.73 -4.51 -5.16
C LEU A 89 -13.71 -5.45 -4.48
N VAL A 90 -13.23 -6.58 -4.00
CA VAL A 90 -14.03 -7.54 -3.23
C VAL A 90 -13.63 -7.43 -1.77
N ALA A 91 -14.56 -7.00 -0.93
CA ALA A 91 -14.35 -6.89 0.51
C ALA A 91 -14.97 -8.08 1.23
N ASP A 92 -14.13 -8.93 1.83
CA ASP A 92 -14.54 -10.01 2.73
C ASP A 92 -14.29 -9.60 4.18
N LYS A 93 -15.39 -9.34 4.90
CA LYS A 93 -15.34 -8.95 6.32
C LYS A 93 -14.93 -10.09 7.25
N ILE A 94 -15.19 -11.35 6.87
CA ILE A 94 -14.92 -12.52 7.71
C ILE A 94 -13.43 -12.87 7.66
N GLN A 95 -12.85 -12.89 6.47
CA GLN A 95 -11.42 -13.14 6.30
C GLN A 95 -10.54 -11.92 6.61
N LEU A 96 -11.16 -10.74 6.77
CA LEU A 96 -10.45 -9.45 6.82
C LEU A 96 -9.51 -9.31 5.63
N LYS A 97 -10.02 -9.55 4.42
CA LYS A 97 -9.26 -9.41 3.18
C LYS A 97 -10.01 -8.53 2.20
N ILE A 98 -9.25 -7.72 1.47
CA ILE A 98 -9.74 -6.92 0.35
C ILE A 98 -8.98 -7.40 -0.89
N TYR A 99 -9.68 -8.07 -1.78
CA TYR A 99 -9.13 -8.50 -3.06
C TYR A 99 -9.31 -7.37 -4.08
N ILE A 100 -8.22 -7.01 -4.75
CA ILE A 100 -8.24 -6.14 -5.93
C ILE A 100 -8.21 -7.08 -7.12
N TRP A 101 -9.39 -7.36 -7.67
CA TRP A 101 -9.55 -8.21 -8.83
C TRP A 101 -9.35 -7.40 -10.10
N LYS A 102 -8.32 -7.75 -10.88
CA LYS A 102 -7.91 -7.06 -12.09
C LYS A 102 -8.46 -7.78 -13.31
N GLY A 103 -9.42 -7.13 -13.97
CA GLY A 103 -9.93 -7.59 -15.25
C GLY A 103 -8.85 -7.68 -16.33
N LYS A 104 -9.04 -8.59 -17.28
CA LYS A 104 -8.12 -8.85 -18.39
C LYS A 104 -7.76 -7.62 -19.22
N TYR A 105 -8.69 -6.69 -19.42
CA TYR A 105 -8.50 -5.52 -20.29
C TYR A 105 -8.24 -4.22 -19.53
N THR A 106 -7.96 -4.31 -18.24
CA THR A 106 -7.88 -3.13 -17.38
C THR A 106 -6.55 -2.37 -17.49
N SER A 107 -6.62 -1.04 -17.43
CA SER A 107 -5.44 -0.18 -17.49
C SER A 107 -4.66 -0.16 -16.16
N PRO A 108 -3.32 -0.05 -16.18
CA PRO A 108 -2.51 0.06 -14.96
C PRO A 108 -2.91 1.26 -14.06
N GLY A 109 -3.41 2.34 -14.66
CA GLY A 109 -3.89 3.51 -13.91
C GLY A 109 -5.14 3.23 -13.08
N GLU A 110 -6.02 2.34 -13.54
CA GLU A 110 -7.20 1.91 -12.77
C GLU A 110 -6.82 1.00 -11.61
N VAL A 111 -5.82 0.13 -11.79
CA VAL A 111 -5.28 -0.71 -10.72
C VAL A 111 -4.70 0.16 -9.60
N TYR A 112 -3.93 1.19 -9.95
CA TYR A 112 -3.41 2.15 -8.97
C TYR A 112 -4.54 2.86 -8.19
N ARG A 113 -5.57 3.34 -8.90
CA ARG A 113 -6.75 3.96 -8.29
C ARG A 113 -7.47 3.00 -7.36
N ALA A 114 -7.65 1.75 -7.77
CA ALA A 114 -8.25 0.71 -6.94
C ALA A 114 -7.45 0.45 -5.66
N GLY A 115 -6.11 0.47 -5.71
CA GLY A 115 -5.25 0.37 -4.53
C GLY A 115 -5.48 1.51 -3.52
N THR A 116 -5.61 2.75 -4.01
CA THR A 116 -5.95 3.89 -3.15
C THR A 116 -7.36 3.80 -2.59
N ALA A 117 -8.32 3.32 -3.39
CA ALA A 117 -9.71 3.14 -2.98
C ALA A 117 -9.86 2.02 -1.93
N ALA A 118 -9.09 0.93 -2.05
CA ALA A 118 -9.05 -0.14 -1.06
C ALA A 118 -8.64 0.39 0.33
N THR A 119 -7.73 1.36 0.41
CA THR A 119 -7.34 1.99 1.67
C THR A 119 -8.47 2.84 2.27
N ARG A 120 -9.23 3.55 1.43
CA ARG A 120 -10.43 4.28 1.86
C ARG A 120 -11.51 3.31 2.35
N LEU A 121 -11.69 2.20 1.64
CA LEU A 121 -12.64 1.14 1.97
C LEU A 121 -12.36 0.50 3.34
N LYS A 122 -11.08 0.28 3.68
CA LYS A 122 -10.69 -0.18 5.04
C LYS A 122 -11.23 0.73 6.14
N THR A 123 -11.17 2.04 5.92
CA THR A 123 -11.63 3.03 6.89
C THR A 123 -13.16 3.08 6.95
N SER A 124 -13.84 3.08 5.80
CA SER A 124 -15.30 3.21 5.74
C SER A 124 -16.03 1.98 6.30
N GLU A 125 -15.55 0.77 5.99
CA GLU A 125 -16.15 -0.49 6.47
C GLU A 125 -15.56 -0.94 7.81
N LYS A 126 -14.72 -0.12 8.46
CA LYS A 126 -14.06 -0.42 9.75
C LYS A 126 -13.20 -1.69 9.72
N MET A 127 -12.62 -2.01 8.58
CA MET A 127 -11.74 -3.17 8.36
C MET A 127 -10.26 -2.80 8.58
N TYR A 128 -9.93 -2.22 9.73
CA TYR A 128 -8.60 -1.63 10.00
C TYR A 128 -7.43 -2.63 9.99
N GLY A 129 -7.70 -3.93 10.07
CA GLY A 129 -6.70 -5.00 9.99
C GLY A 129 -6.67 -5.74 8.65
N ALA A 130 -7.44 -5.30 7.65
CA ALA A 130 -7.60 -6.11 6.45
C ALA A 130 -6.36 -6.13 5.57
N GLN A 131 -6.02 -7.31 5.05
CA GLN A 131 -4.94 -7.48 4.08
C GLN A 131 -5.46 -7.16 2.67
N THR A 132 -4.67 -6.44 1.88
CA THR A 132 -4.99 -6.17 0.47
C THR A 132 -4.22 -7.15 -0.40
N VAL A 133 -4.92 -7.87 -1.29
CA VAL A 133 -4.35 -8.89 -2.18
C VAL A 133 -4.73 -8.54 -3.62
N MET A 134 -3.78 -8.52 -4.54
CA MET A 134 -4.07 -8.37 -5.97
C MET A 134 -4.31 -9.76 -6.57
N VAL A 135 -5.33 -9.86 -7.41
CA VAL A 135 -5.76 -11.09 -8.08
C VAL A 135 -6.00 -10.76 -9.55
N ASP A 136 -5.38 -11.49 -10.46
CA ASP A 136 -5.60 -11.36 -11.90
C ASP A 136 -6.77 -12.26 -12.34
N ASP A 137 -7.51 -11.82 -13.35
CA ASP A 137 -8.61 -12.59 -13.96
C ASP A 137 -8.13 -13.98 -14.42
N GLY A 138 -8.70 -15.04 -13.83
CA GLY A 138 -8.32 -16.44 -14.08
C GLY A 138 -7.24 -17.02 -13.16
N GLU A 139 -6.55 -16.20 -12.35
CA GLU A 139 -5.55 -16.65 -11.36
C GLU A 139 -6.07 -16.50 -9.92
N GLU A 140 -7.32 -16.88 -9.69
CA GLU A 140 -7.99 -16.70 -8.40
C GLU A 140 -7.45 -17.70 -7.35
N PRO A 141 -7.00 -17.22 -6.16
CA PRO A 141 -6.52 -18.11 -5.12
C PRO A 141 -7.66 -18.98 -4.56
N ASN A 142 -7.33 -20.16 -4.01
CA ASN A 142 -8.32 -21.07 -3.40
C ASN A 142 -9.15 -20.45 -2.25
N ASP A 143 -8.65 -19.35 -1.66
CA ASP A 143 -9.31 -18.61 -0.58
C ASP A 143 -10.20 -17.46 -1.10
N PHE A 144 -10.21 -17.23 -2.42
CA PHE A 144 -11.06 -16.22 -3.05
C PHE A 144 -12.53 -16.60 -2.85
N PRO A 145 -13.38 -15.65 -2.42
CA PRO A 145 -14.79 -15.94 -2.19
C PRO A 145 -15.43 -16.45 -3.48
N ASP A 146 -16.33 -17.42 -3.32
CA ASP A 146 -17.11 -17.94 -4.44
C ASP A 146 -18.16 -16.91 -4.87
N ILE A 147 -17.76 -16.05 -5.80
CA ILE A 147 -18.62 -15.05 -6.46
C ILE A 147 -19.23 -15.67 -7.75
N THR A 148 -18.92 -16.93 -8.06
CA THR A 148 -19.12 -17.54 -9.38
C THR A 148 -20.58 -17.88 -9.74
N GLY A 149 -21.55 -17.39 -8.98
CA GLY A 149 -22.96 -17.41 -9.38
C GLY A 149 -23.25 -16.65 -10.69
N ILE A 150 -22.32 -15.83 -11.21
CA ILE A 150 -22.62 -14.89 -12.32
C ILE A 150 -21.61 -14.93 -13.48
N THR A 151 -20.50 -15.66 -13.36
CA THR A 151 -19.52 -15.91 -14.46
C THR A 151 -19.42 -17.40 -14.79
N GLY A 152 -20.56 -18.09 -14.84
CA GLY A 152 -20.61 -19.46 -15.33
C GLY A 152 -20.39 -19.53 -16.83
N LEU A 153 -19.14 -19.59 -17.30
CA LEU A 153 -18.79 -20.14 -18.63
C LEU A 153 -17.29 -20.33 -18.95
N ALA A 154 -16.39 -20.50 -17.97
CA ALA A 154 -15.00 -20.86 -18.30
C ALA A 154 -14.26 -21.77 -17.31
N LYS A 155 -14.96 -22.50 -16.44
CA LYS A 155 -14.37 -23.70 -15.83
C LYS A 155 -14.50 -24.87 -16.80
N THR A 156 -13.86 -24.73 -17.96
CA THR A 156 -13.50 -25.89 -18.78
C THR A 156 -12.66 -26.76 -17.88
N LEU A 157 -13.17 -27.95 -17.55
CA LEU A 157 -12.37 -29.01 -16.97
C LEU A 157 -11.06 -29.08 -17.75
N GLU A 158 -9.94 -28.73 -17.11
CA GLU A 158 -8.66 -29.31 -17.46
C GLU A 158 -8.81 -30.81 -17.21
N VAL A 159 -9.25 -31.50 -18.27
CA VAL A 159 -8.87 -32.88 -18.51
C VAL A 159 -7.35 -32.87 -18.42
N GLN A 160 -6.81 -33.59 -17.44
CA GLN A 160 -5.39 -33.94 -17.41
C GLN A 160 -5.07 -34.64 -18.74
N GLU A 161 -4.55 -33.89 -19.70
CA GLU A 161 -3.84 -34.47 -20.83
C GLU A 161 -2.57 -35.09 -20.23
N PRO A 162 -2.37 -36.42 -20.36
CA PRO A 162 -1.20 -37.08 -19.81
C PRO A 162 0.07 -36.44 -20.40
N GLU A 163 1.03 -36.14 -19.51
CA GLU A 163 2.36 -35.61 -19.84
C GLU A 163 2.92 -36.27 -21.12
N PRO A 164 3.19 -35.51 -22.19
CA PRO A 164 4.09 -35.99 -23.22
C PRO A 164 5.51 -36.00 -22.64
N GLU A 165 6.12 -37.19 -22.62
CA GLU A 165 7.54 -37.40 -22.30
C GLU A 165 8.42 -36.34 -22.96
N ILE A 166 9.04 -35.51 -22.12
CA ILE A 166 10.02 -34.51 -22.53
C ILE A 166 11.27 -35.28 -23.01
N LYS A 167 11.47 -35.33 -24.33
CA LYS A 167 12.81 -35.56 -24.89
C LYS A 167 13.67 -34.35 -24.54
N GLU A 168 14.80 -34.59 -23.87
CA GLU A 168 15.85 -33.61 -23.63
C GLU A 168 16.20 -32.87 -24.93
N PRO A 169 16.02 -31.53 -25.00
CA PRO A 169 16.57 -30.76 -26.10
C PRO A 169 18.08 -30.66 -25.94
N GLU A 170 18.80 -31.01 -27.01
CA GLU A 170 20.22 -30.72 -27.17
C GLU A 170 20.52 -29.23 -26.90
N PRO A 171 21.69 -28.91 -26.31
CA PRO A 171 22.07 -27.54 -26.03
C PRO A 171 22.29 -26.76 -27.35
N GLU A 172 21.30 -25.96 -27.76
CA GLU A 172 21.49 -24.96 -28.81
C GLU A 172 22.42 -23.84 -28.33
N GLU A 173 23.45 -23.57 -29.12
CA GLU A 173 24.43 -22.50 -28.91
C GLU A 173 23.75 -21.11 -28.79
N PRO A 174 24.23 -20.25 -27.88
CA PRO A 174 23.66 -18.92 -27.67
C PRO A 174 23.88 -18.02 -28.90
N LYS A 175 22.82 -17.82 -29.69
CA LYS A 175 22.77 -16.80 -30.74
C LYS A 175 22.86 -15.41 -30.11
N LYS A 176 24.00 -14.74 -30.31
CA LYS A 176 24.25 -13.33 -29.95
C LYS A 176 23.18 -12.44 -30.59
N LYS A 177 22.29 -11.88 -29.77
CA LYS A 177 21.27 -10.92 -30.22
C LYS A 177 21.86 -9.51 -30.09
N LYS A 178 22.26 -8.90 -31.21
CA LYS A 178 22.58 -7.46 -31.27
C LYS A 178 21.31 -6.68 -30.92
N VAL A 179 21.40 -5.79 -29.94
CA VAL A 179 20.33 -4.84 -29.61
C VAL A 179 20.86 -3.44 -29.89
N GLU A 180 20.25 -2.75 -30.87
CA GLU A 180 20.54 -1.35 -31.17
C GLU A 180 19.61 -0.47 -30.32
N PHE A 181 20.17 0.52 -29.62
CA PHE A 181 19.39 1.55 -28.92
C PHE A 181 19.76 2.93 -29.48
N GLU A 182 18.75 3.72 -29.82
CA GLU A 182 18.92 5.14 -30.14
C GLU A 182 18.81 5.97 -28.86
N VAL A 183 19.89 6.70 -28.53
CA VAL A 183 19.93 7.61 -27.39
C VAL A 183 19.93 9.04 -27.91
N ALA A 184 18.83 9.76 -27.70
CA ALA A 184 18.74 11.19 -27.98
C ALA A 184 19.33 11.98 -26.81
N SER A 185 20.40 12.75 -27.07
CA SER A 185 20.99 13.68 -26.11
C SER A 185 20.64 15.12 -26.49
N LEU A 186 20.15 15.89 -25.52
CA LEU A 186 19.75 17.29 -25.70
C LEU A 186 20.92 18.20 -25.29
N GLU A 187 21.55 18.87 -26.26
CA GLU A 187 22.58 19.89 -25.99
C GLU A 187 21.95 21.27 -25.81
N LYS A 188 22.67 22.18 -25.12
CA LYS A 188 22.16 23.46 -24.58
C LYS A 188 21.73 24.49 -25.63
N ASP A 189 21.95 24.24 -26.91
CA ASP A 189 21.61 25.15 -28.01
C ASP A 189 20.35 24.73 -28.81
N GLY A 190 19.61 23.71 -28.35
CA GLY A 190 18.32 23.32 -28.95
C GLY A 190 18.40 22.53 -30.26
N GLU A 191 19.60 22.14 -30.70
CA GLU A 191 19.81 21.23 -31.83
C GLU A 191 19.80 19.77 -31.34
N VAL A 192 18.84 18.96 -31.79
CA VAL A 192 18.76 17.52 -31.45
C VAL A 192 19.66 16.74 -32.41
N LYS A 193 20.80 16.24 -31.91
CA LYS A 193 21.65 15.28 -32.64
C LYS A 193 21.37 13.86 -32.17
N THR A 194 20.89 13.02 -33.08
CA THR A 194 20.81 11.56 -32.87
C THR A 194 22.18 10.95 -33.17
N LYS A 195 22.74 10.21 -32.20
CA LYS A 195 23.95 9.41 -32.39
C LYS A 195 23.59 7.94 -32.20
N LYS A 196 23.90 7.12 -33.20
CA LYS A 196 23.77 5.66 -33.14
C LYS A 196 24.96 5.11 -32.36
N ALA A 197 24.71 4.44 -31.23
CA ALA A 197 25.74 3.78 -30.45
C ALA A 197 25.51 2.26 -30.50
N GLU A 198 26.48 1.51 -30.99
CA GLU A 198 26.49 0.05 -30.91
C GLU A 198 27.21 -0.38 -29.62
N PHE A 199 26.60 -1.24 -28.83
CA PHE A 199 27.20 -1.84 -27.64
C PHE A 199 27.14 -3.37 -27.79
N GLU A 200 28.28 -4.04 -27.71
CA GLU A 200 28.34 -5.50 -27.60
C GLU A 200 28.34 -5.88 -26.12
N VAL A 201 27.33 -6.66 -25.71
CA VAL A 201 27.25 -7.22 -24.36
C VAL A 201 27.70 -8.67 -24.44
N GLU A 202 28.88 -8.98 -23.89
CA GLU A 202 29.25 -10.36 -23.56
C GLU A 202 28.41 -10.83 -22.37
N LYS A 203 27.82 -12.01 -22.52
CA LYS A 203 26.81 -12.57 -21.60
C LYS A 203 27.46 -13.53 -20.61
#